data_AF-A0A241WCL7-F1
#
_entry.id   AF-A0A241WCL7-F1
#
_cell.length_a   1.000
_cell.length_b   1.000
_cell.length_c   1.000
_cell.angle_alpha   90.00
_cell.angle_beta   90.00
_cell.angle_gamma   90.00
#
_symmetry.space_group_name_H-M   'P 1'
#
loop_
_entity.id
_entity.type
_entity.pdbx_description
1 polymer ?
#
loop_
_entity_poly.entity_id
_entity_poly.type
_entity_poly.pdbx_seq_one_letter_code
_entity_poly.pdbx_strand_id
1 'polypeptide(L)'
;MLLSDENYKFDYYELVFISDIDKKKWSNIPYLRTLFSNYSSLLSIWKTRNNLNDKVRSQIMTANNKNTTYIDLVDSQIEEFANQSDLAALIDLTETALRLTDDLVIEFHNFLNEFPDVAKDKINLKLIKNYGSILKYDSSKNGSIKLVLKEIPLPNYKKLSTILGRSEEEVMARYSPLFHK
;
A
#
# COMPACT_ATOMS: atom_id res chain seq x y z
N MET A 1 -30.52 29.83 0.95
CA MET A 1 -29.78 29.16 -0.13
C MET A 1 -28.96 28.08 0.53
N LEU A 2 -29.48 26.85 0.51
CA LEU A 2 -28.93 25.72 1.24
C LEU A 2 -27.60 25.31 0.59
N LEU A 3 -26.54 25.29 1.39
CA LEU A 3 -25.26 24.68 1.02
C LEU A 3 -25.57 23.20 0.80
N SER A 4 -25.39 22.74 -0.44
CA SER A 4 -25.39 21.32 -0.74
C SER A 4 -24.22 20.69 0.02
N ASP A 5 -24.53 19.83 0.98
CA ASP A 5 -23.59 18.90 1.59
C ASP A 5 -23.10 17.93 0.51
N GLU A 6 -22.18 18.41 -0.33
CA GLU A 6 -21.28 17.51 -1.03
C GLU A 6 -20.37 16.91 0.04
N ASN A 7 -20.64 15.66 0.40
CA ASN A 7 -19.72 14.82 1.15
C ASN A 7 -18.44 14.68 0.33
N TYR A 8 -17.50 15.60 0.49
CA TYR A 8 -16.13 15.43 0.06
C TYR A 8 -15.53 14.29 0.91
N LYS A 9 -15.68 13.06 0.43
CA LYS A 9 -14.86 11.93 0.90
C LYS A 9 -13.44 12.23 0.44
N PHE A 10 -12.67 12.84 1.32
CA PHE A 10 -11.22 12.77 1.20
C PHE A 10 -10.83 11.32 1.45
N ASP A 11 -10.47 10.62 0.38
CA ASP A 11 -9.89 9.28 0.40
C ASP A 11 -8.46 9.38 0.96
N TYR A 12 -8.38 9.66 2.25
CA TYR A 12 -7.14 9.73 3.00
C TYR A 12 -6.90 8.33 3.60
N TYR A 13 -6.16 7.51 2.87
CA TYR A 13 -5.79 6.15 3.27
C TYR A 13 -4.45 6.17 4.04
N GLU A 14 -4.40 6.85 5.18
CA GLU A 14 -3.32 6.56 6.15
C GLU A 14 -3.62 5.23 6.86
N LEU A 15 -2.59 4.43 7.15
CA LEU A 15 -2.76 3.27 8.00
C LEU A 15 -3.09 3.77 9.43
N VAL A 16 -4.33 3.61 9.87
CA VAL A 16 -4.79 4.16 11.16
C VAL A 16 -4.57 3.16 12.30
N PHE A 17 -3.38 3.11 12.88
CA PHE A 17 -3.13 2.32 14.09
C PHE A 17 -3.35 3.16 15.35
N ILE A 18 -4.56 3.15 15.90
CA ILE A 18 -4.85 3.79 17.19
C ILE A 18 -4.48 2.80 18.30
N SER A 19 -3.28 2.91 18.87
CA SER A 19 -3.02 2.46 20.26
C SER A 19 -1.67 2.92 20.79
N ASP A 20 -1.62 3.25 22.08
CA ASP A 20 -0.38 3.31 22.86
C ASP A 20 0.23 1.90 22.93
N ILE A 21 1.31 1.68 22.18
CA ILE A 21 1.93 0.35 22.03
C ILE A 21 2.82 0.09 23.24
N ASP A 22 2.25 -0.55 24.24
CA ASP A 22 3.00 -1.33 25.22
C ASP A 22 3.07 -2.81 24.78
N LYS A 23 3.98 -3.60 25.39
CA LYS A 23 4.51 -4.95 25.02
C LYS A 23 3.57 -6.06 24.49
N LYS A 24 2.29 -5.80 24.25
CA LYS A 24 1.30 -6.76 23.73
C LYS A 24 0.54 -6.23 22.51
N LYS A 25 1.21 -5.59 21.54
CA LYS A 25 0.59 -5.08 20.29
C LYS A 25 -0.30 -6.13 19.61
N TRP A 26 0.14 -7.40 19.56
CA TRP A 26 -0.63 -8.48 18.93
C TRP A 26 -1.75 -9.08 19.78
N SER A 27 -1.86 -8.68 21.04
CA SER A 27 -3.04 -9.00 21.87
C SER A 27 -4.17 -7.98 21.70
N ASN A 28 -3.87 -6.84 21.07
CA ASN A 28 -4.82 -5.78 20.82
C ASN A 28 -5.70 -6.13 19.61
N ILE A 29 -6.91 -6.62 19.86
CA ILE A 29 -7.87 -7.00 18.80
C ILE A 29 -8.17 -5.83 17.85
N PRO A 30 -8.42 -4.59 18.32
CA PRO A 30 -8.49 -3.41 17.46
C PRO A 30 -7.31 -3.27 16.50
N TYR A 31 -6.07 -3.41 16.99
CA TYR A 31 -4.87 -3.33 16.15
C TYR A 31 -4.87 -4.37 15.03
N LEU A 32 -5.16 -5.64 15.38
CA LEU A 32 -5.28 -6.71 14.40
C LEU A 32 -6.36 -6.41 13.36
N ARG A 33 -7.53 -5.94 13.80
CA ARG A 33 -8.62 -5.56 12.90
C ARG A 33 -8.19 -4.46 11.94
N THR A 34 -7.47 -3.46 12.42
CA THR A 34 -6.90 -2.40 11.57
C THR A 34 -5.93 -2.99 10.56
N LEU A 35 -5.00 -3.87 10.95
CA LEU A 35 -4.04 -4.49 10.03
C LEU A 35 -4.73 -5.17 8.84
N PHE A 36 -5.75 -5.98 9.09
CA PHE A 36 -6.51 -6.65 8.03
C PHE A 36 -7.42 -5.69 7.23
N SER A 37 -7.94 -4.64 7.88
CA SER A 37 -8.70 -3.58 7.20
C SER A 37 -7.80 -2.83 6.22
N ASN A 38 -6.58 -2.48 6.65
CA ASN A 38 -5.59 -1.80 5.84
C ASN A 38 -5.19 -2.62 4.61
N TYR A 39 -5.02 -3.94 4.77
CA TYR A 39 -4.84 -4.85 3.63
C TYR A 39 -6.01 -4.79 2.64
N SER A 40 -7.25 -4.79 3.15
CA SER A 40 -8.44 -4.68 2.29
C SER A 40 -8.52 -3.32 1.56
N SER A 41 -8.14 -2.24 2.24
CA SER A 41 -8.01 -0.91 1.65
C SER A 41 -6.94 -0.90 0.56
N LEU A 42 -5.76 -1.50 0.79
CA LEU A 42 -4.70 -1.61 -0.20
C LEU A 42 -5.15 -2.34 -1.46
N LEU A 43 -5.92 -3.43 -1.34
CA LEU A 43 -6.50 -4.12 -2.49
C LEU A 43 -7.43 -3.21 -3.31
N SER A 44 -8.19 -2.35 -2.62
CA SER A 44 -9.08 -1.38 -3.27
C SER A 44 -8.27 -0.30 -3.99
N ILE A 45 -7.17 0.19 -3.40
CA ILE A 45 -6.24 1.13 -4.04
C ILE A 45 -5.63 0.52 -5.30
N TRP A 46 -5.12 -0.72 -5.23
CA TRP A 46 -4.59 -1.43 -6.40
C TRP A 46 -5.64 -1.58 -7.52
N LYS A 47 -6.89 -1.88 -7.16
CA LYS A 47 -7.99 -1.97 -8.13
C LYS A 47 -8.27 -0.63 -8.80
N THR A 48 -8.36 0.45 -8.03
CA THR A 48 -8.55 1.81 -8.55
C THR A 48 -7.38 2.23 -9.46
N ARG A 49 -6.14 1.94 -9.04
CA ARG A 49 -4.93 2.16 -9.84
C ARG A 49 -4.98 1.41 -11.16
N ASN A 50 -5.42 0.15 -11.17
CA ASN A 50 -5.54 -0.65 -12.40
C ASN A 50 -6.57 -0.08 -13.35
N ASN A 51 -7.76 0.29 -12.86
CA ASN A 51 -8.78 0.93 -13.67
C ASN A 51 -8.28 2.24 -14.30
N LEU A 52 -7.57 3.07 -13.53
CA LEU A 52 -7.00 4.32 -14.01
C LEU A 52 -5.87 4.08 -15.03
N ASN A 53 -5.02 3.08 -14.79
CA ASN A 53 -3.99 2.66 -15.73
C ASN A 53 -4.59 2.22 -17.07
N ASP A 54 -5.70 1.47 -17.05
CA ASP A 54 -6.38 1.04 -18.27
C ASP A 54 -6.98 2.25 -19.00
N LYS A 55 -7.57 3.20 -18.28
CA LYS A 55 -8.04 4.48 -18.84
C LYS A 55 -6.93 5.25 -19.54
N VAL A 56 -5.79 5.46 -18.87
CA VAL A 56 -4.63 6.18 -19.43
C VAL A 56 -4.06 5.45 -20.64
N ARG A 57 -3.94 4.12 -20.58
CA ARG A 57 -3.49 3.31 -21.72
C ARG A 57 -4.42 3.44 -22.91
N SER A 58 -5.73 3.44 -22.70
CA SER A 58 -6.70 3.66 -23.77
C SER A 58 -6.58 5.05 -24.39
N GLN A 59 -6.40 6.11 -23.59
CA GLN A 59 -6.17 7.47 -24.11
C GLN A 59 -4.97 7.52 -25.06
N ILE A 60 -3.85 6.95 -24.63
CA ILE A 60 -2.61 6.88 -25.40
C ILE A 60 -2.79 6.09 -26.71
N MET A 61 -3.45 4.93 -26.63
CA MET A 61 -3.67 4.07 -27.80
C MET A 61 -4.58 4.73 -28.84
N THR A 62 -5.65 5.41 -28.39
CA THR A 62 -6.57 6.13 -29.29
C THR A 62 -5.92 7.35 -29.93
N ALA A 63 -5.11 8.11 -29.19
CA ALA A 63 -4.45 9.31 -29.71
C ALA A 63 -3.43 9.00 -30.83
N ASN A 64 -2.75 7.85 -30.76
CA ASN A 64 -1.73 7.48 -31.74
C ASN A 64 -2.31 7.09 -33.12
N ASN A 65 -3.63 6.91 -33.27
CA ASN A 65 -4.34 6.58 -34.52
C ASN A 65 -3.77 5.38 -35.32
N LYS A 66 -2.89 4.59 -34.71
CA LYS A 66 -2.29 3.39 -35.29
C LYS A 66 -2.98 2.19 -34.67
N ASN A 67 -3.56 1.33 -35.52
CA ASN A 67 -4.17 0.07 -35.09
C ASN A 67 -3.09 -0.98 -34.77
N THR A 68 -2.18 -0.65 -33.86
CA THR A 68 -1.04 -1.50 -33.46
C THR A 68 -1.24 -2.04 -32.06
N THR A 69 -0.74 -3.25 -31.81
CA THR A 69 -0.81 -3.91 -30.50
C THR A 69 0.18 -3.36 -29.48
N TYR A 70 1.15 -2.56 -29.94
CA TYR A 70 2.15 -1.89 -29.13
C TYR A 70 2.44 -0.50 -29.71
N ILE A 71 2.99 0.38 -28.87
CA ILE A 71 3.46 1.71 -29.26
C ILE A 71 4.75 1.99 -28.50
N ASP A 72 5.78 2.39 -29.23
CA ASP A 72 6.98 2.98 -28.64
C ASP A 72 6.75 4.48 -28.47
N LEU A 73 6.83 4.96 -27.23
CA LEU A 73 6.59 6.35 -26.87
C LEU A 73 7.82 6.94 -26.21
N VAL A 74 8.09 8.20 -26.52
CA VAL A 74 8.98 9.05 -25.70
C VAL A 74 8.14 9.82 -24.68
N ASP A 75 8.76 10.25 -23.58
CA ASP A 75 8.09 10.93 -22.46
C ASP A 75 7.19 12.10 -22.92
N SER A 76 7.66 12.90 -23.89
CA SER A 76 6.88 14.03 -24.41
C SER A 76 5.58 13.63 -25.11
N GLN A 77 5.54 12.43 -25.72
CA GLN A 77 4.32 11.90 -26.35
C GLN A 77 3.33 11.37 -25.32
N ILE A 78 3.82 10.85 -24.20
CA ILE A 78 2.96 10.43 -23.09
C ILE A 78 2.23 11.65 -22.53
N GLU A 79 2.97 12.75 -22.34
CA GLU A 79 2.41 14.01 -21.84
C GLU A 79 1.42 14.67 -22.81
N GLU A 80 1.62 14.48 -24.12
CA GLU A 80 0.71 14.98 -25.17
C GLU A 80 -0.58 14.16 -25.27
N PHE A 81 -0.48 12.83 -25.19
CA PHE A 81 -1.60 11.93 -25.48
C PHE A 81 -2.48 11.62 -24.27
N ALA A 82 -1.92 11.61 -23.07
CA ALA A 82 -2.67 11.29 -21.87
C ALA A 82 -3.10 12.57 -21.14
N ASN A 83 -4.26 12.50 -20.48
CA ASN A 83 -4.71 13.59 -19.64
C ASN A 83 -3.76 13.75 -18.45
N GLN A 84 -3.18 14.94 -18.28
CA GLN A 84 -2.20 15.23 -17.22
C GLN A 84 -2.74 14.98 -15.80
N SER A 85 -4.03 15.24 -15.56
CA SER A 85 -4.66 14.94 -14.27
C SER A 85 -4.78 13.44 -14.02
N ASP A 86 -5.12 12.65 -15.05
CA ASP A 86 -5.19 11.19 -14.94
C ASP A 86 -3.80 10.57 -14.74
N LEU A 87 -2.78 11.10 -15.43
CA LEU A 87 -1.38 10.70 -15.25
C LEU A 87 -0.88 11.00 -13.84
N ALA A 88 -1.08 12.23 -13.36
CA ALA A 88 -0.68 12.63 -12.01
C ALA A 88 -1.36 11.77 -10.94
N ALA A 89 -2.67 11.50 -11.09
CA ALA A 89 -3.41 10.61 -10.20
C ALA A 89 -2.91 9.16 -10.27
N LEU A 90 -2.53 8.66 -11.45
CA LEU A 90 -1.98 7.32 -11.61
C LEU A 90 -0.61 7.18 -10.93
N ILE A 91 0.22 8.22 -11.02
CA ILE A 91 1.52 8.28 -10.35
C ILE A 91 1.31 8.32 -8.84
N ASP A 92 0.46 9.22 -8.32
CA ASP A 92 0.14 9.32 -6.88
C ASP A 92 -0.37 7.99 -6.31
N LEU A 93 -1.34 7.35 -6.98
CA LEU A 93 -1.88 6.06 -6.56
C LEU A 93 -0.84 4.95 -6.63
N THR A 94 0.07 4.97 -7.61
CA THR A 94 1.13 3.97 -7.71
C THR A 94 2.12 4.11 -6.56
N GLU A 95 2.60 5.32 -6.28
CA GLU A 95 3.51 5.56 -5.14
C GLU A 95 2.87 5.21 -3.81
N THR A 96 1.60 5.59 -3.62
CA THR A 96 0.82 5.23 -2.42
C THR A 96 0.67 3.72 -2.27
N ALA A 97 0.27 3.01 -3.34
CA ALA A 97 0.09 1.57 -3.30
C ALA A 97 1.39 0.83 -3.01
N LEU A 98 2.50 1.27 -3.60
CA LEU A 98 3.82 0.69 -3.35
C LEU A 98 4.24 0.87 -1.89
N ARG A 99 4.13 2.09 -1.34
CA ARG A 99 4.50 2.38 0.06
C ARG A 99 3.68 1.56 1.05
N LEU A 100 2.36 1.53 0.87
CA LEU A 100 1.46 0.76 1.74
C LEU A 100 1.69 -0.75 1.61
N THR A 101 2.10 -1.24 0.44
CA THR A 101 2.46 -2.65 0.24
C THR A 101 3.67 -3.02 1.09
N ASP A 102 4.74 -2.20 1.05
CA ASP A 102 5.94 -2.44 1.85
C ASP A 102 5.65 -2.43 3.36
N ASP A 103 4.94 -1.40 3.83
CA ASP A 103 4.58 -1.26 5.24
C ASP A 103 3.76 -2.47 5.74
N LEU A 104 2.78 -2.91 4.95
CA LEU A 104 1.96 -4.08 5.30
C LEU A 104 2.74 -5.39 5.21
N VAL A 105 3.64 -5.56 4.24
CA VAL A 105 4.48 -6.75 4.13
C VAL A 105 5.35 -6.90 5.38
N ILE A 106 5.95 -5.80 5.85
CA ILE A 106 6.74 -5.78 7.09
C ILE A 106 5.85 -6.13 8.29
N GLU A 107 4.69 -5.51 8.43
CA GLU A 107 3.81 -5.77 9.57
C GLU A 107 3.22 -7.19 9.57
N PHE A 108 2.85 -7.75 8.42
CA PHE A 108 2.43 -9.14 8.34
C PHE A 108 3.58 -10.10 8.62
N HIS A 109 4.80 -9.77 8.21
CA HIS A 109 5.98 -10.56 8.58
C HIS A 109 6.18 -10.56 10.10
N ASN A 110 6.12 -9.39 10.75
CA ASN A 110 6.22 -9.28 12.20
C ASN A 110 5.09 -10.05 12.90
N PHE A 111 3.85 -9.92 12.41
CA PHE A 111 2.69 -10.66 12.92
C PHE A 111 2.92 -12.18 12.86
N LEU A 112 3.38 -12.71 11.73
CA LEU A 112 3.61 -14.15 11.56
C LEU A 112 4.71 -14.68 12.50
N ASN A 113 5.73 -13.89 12.81
CA ASN A 113 6.80 -14.28 13.73
C ASN A 113 6.38 -14.17 15.20
N GLU A 114 5.69 -13.10 15.59
CA GLU A 114 5.46 -12.75 17.00
C GLU A 114 4.10 -13.20 17.55
N PHE A 115 3.04 -13.25 16.72
CA PHE A 115 1.70 -13.64 17.17
C PHE A 115 1.60 -15.07 17.73
N PRO A 116 2.30 -16.08 17.17
CA PRO A 116 2.24 -17.43 17.74
C PRO A 116 2.65 -17.50 19.21
N ASP A 117 3.60 -16.68 19.65
CA ASP A 117 4.03 -16.64 21.04
C ASP A 117 2.97 -15.98 21.94
N VAL A 118 2.30 -14.93 21.45
CA VAL A 118 1.15 -14.33 22.17
C VAL A 118 -0.04 -15.29 22.24
N ALA A 119 -0.32 -16.02 21.16
CA ALA A 119 -1.41 -17.00 21.11
C ALA A 119 -1.15 -18.18 22.05
N LYS A 120 0.11 -18.61 22.19
CA LYS A 120 0.52 -19.69 23.10
C LYS A 120 0.12 -19.44 24.54
N ASP A 121 0.25 -18.20 25.01
CA ASP A 121 -0.12 -17.83 26.38
C ASP A 121 -1.63 -17.85 26.62
N LYS A 122 -2.45 -17.89 25.57
CA LYS A 122 -3.92 -17.89 25.64
C LYS A 122 -4.53 -19.27 25.42
N ILE A 123 -3.78 -20.23 24.88
CA ILE A 123 -4.26 -21.58 24.58
C ILE A 123 -3.77 -22.55 25.64
N ASN A 124 -4.68 -23.36 26.21
CA ASN A 124 -4.28 -24.44 27.10
C ASN A 124 -3.67 -25.60 26.27
N LEU A 125 -2.34 -25.59 26.16
CA LEU A 125 -1.58 -26.57 25.37
C LEU A 125 -1.80 -28.03 25.80
N LYS A 126 -2.22 -28.27 27.05
CA LYS A 126 -2.52 -29.62 27.53
C LYS A 126 -3.72 -30.24 26.79
N LEU A 127 -4.68 -29.43 26.37
CA LEU A 127 -5.89 -29.89 25.67
C LEU A 127 -5.63 -30.22 24.20
N ILE A 128 -4.65 -29.56 23.58
CA ILE A 128 -4.32 -29.77 22.16
C ILE A 128 -3.17 -30.74 21.93
N LYS A 129 -2.51 -31.24 22.99
CA LYS A 129 -1.29 -32.05 22.92
C LYS A 129 -1.36 -33.25 21.95
N ASN A 130 -2.54 -33.85 21.78
CA ASN A 130 -2.76 -35.00 20.89
C ASN A 130 -3.55 -34.64 19.62
N TYR A 131 -4.00 -33.39 19.48
CA TYR A 131 -4.87 -32.93 18.39
C TYR A 131 -4.19 -31.89 17.48
N GLY A 132 -3.09 -31.27 17.92
CA GLY A 132 -2.34 -30.33 17.10
C GLY A 132 -1.28 -29.55 17.87
N SER A 133 -0.73 -28.55 17.19
CA SER A 133 0.28 -27.65 17.72
C SER A 133 -0.01 -26.21 17.26
N ILE A 134 0.64 -25.25 17.91
CA ILE A 134 0.61 -23.87 17.45
C ILE A 134 1.52 -23.77 16.23
N LEU A 135 0.94 -23.33 15.11
CA LEU A 135 1.69 -23.08 13.88
C LEU A 135 2.67 -21.94 14.11
N LYS A 136 3.93 -22.19 13.78
CA LYS A 136 5.00 -21.20 13.79
C LYS A 136 5.48 -20.98 12.37
N TYR A 137 5.66 -19.72 12.02
CA TYR A 137 6.31 -19.33 10.78
C TYR A 137 7.82 -19.41 10.96
N ASP A 138 8.52 -20.04 10.02
CA ASP A 138 9.98 -20.08 9.96
C ASP A 138 10.43 -19.60 8.58
N SER A 139 11.03 -18.41 8.57
CA SER A 139 11.56 -17.78 7.35
C SER A 139 13.06 -18.03 7.14
N SER A 140 13.73 -18.70 8.08
CA SER A 140 15.20 -18.82 8.12
C SER A 140 15.80 -19.51 6.89
N LYS A 141 15.02 -20.41 6.26
CA LYS A 141 15.46 -21.20 5.09
C LYS A 141 15.04 -20.59 3.75
N ASN A 142 14.23 -19.53 3.75
CA ASN A 142 13.70 -18.94 2.53
C ASN A 142 14.42 -17.62 2.20
N GLY A 143 15.50 -17.69 1.43
CA GLY A 143 16.26 -16.50 1.02
C GLY A 143 15.42 -15.44 0.30
N SER A 144 14.35 -15.84 -0.38
CA SER A 144 13.43 -14.97 -1.11
C SER A 144 12.71 -13.99 -0.19
N ILE A 145 12.50 -14.34 1.09
CA ILE A 145 11.83 -13.45 2.04
C ILE A 145 12.61 -12.15 2.25
N LYS A 146 13.95 -12.21 2.20
CA LYS A 146 14.82 -11.03 2.36
C LYS A 146 14.64 -10.04 1.21
N LEU A 147 14.30 -10.55 0.02
CA LEU A 147 14.03 -9.71 -1.15
C LEU A 147 12.68 -9.02 -1.01
N VAL A 148 11.67 -9.73 -0.51
CA VAL A 148 10.31 -9.20 -0.29
C VAL A 148 10.28 -8.18 0.86
N LEU A 149 11.12 -8.34 1.88
CA LEU A 149 11.26 -7.40 3.00
C LEU A 149 12.15 -6.20 2.71
N LYS A 150 12.76 -6.14 1.52
CA LYS A 150 13.58 -5.01 1.14
C LYS A 150 12.65 -3.87 0.70
N GLU A 151 12.65 -2.80 1.46
CA GLU A 151 11.90 -1.59 1.13
C GLU A 151 12.27 -1.04 -0.26
N ILE A 152 11.25 -0.57 -0.97
CA ILE A 152 11.39 0.17 -2.22
C ILE A 152 12.17 1.47 -1.97
N PRO A 153 12.96 1.94 -2.96
CA PRO A 153 13.60 3.23 -2.87
C PRO A 153 12.58 4.34 -2.62
N LEU A 154 13.01 5.39 -1.91
CA LEU A 154 12.19 6.58 -1.76
C LEU A 154 12.01 7.27 -3.12
N PRO A 155 10.83 7.85 -3.37
CA PRO A 155 10.60 8.54 -4.62
C PRO A 155 11.44 9.80 -4.73
N ASN A 156 11.62 10.28 -5.96
CA ASN A 156 12.22 11.59 -6.18
C ASN A 156 11.19 12.68 -5.86
N TYR A 157 11.24 13.18 -4.62
CA TYR A 157 10.28 14.16 -4.09
C TYR A 157 10.16 15.42 -4.95
N LYS A 158 11.28 15.90 -5.50
CA LYS A 158 11.29 17.06 -6.39
C LYS A 158 10.53 16.82 -7.68
N LYS A 159 10.69 15.64 -8.31
CA LYS A 159 9.93 15.28 -9.52
C LYS A 159 8.45 15.11 -9.21
N LEU A 160 8.12 14.42 -8.11
CA LEU A 160 6.72 14.22 -7.72
C LEU A 160 6.03 15.54 -7.35
N SER A 161 6.72 16.45 -6.66
CA SER A 161 6.21 17.79 -6.34
C SER A 161 5.77 18.53 -7.61
N THR A 162 6.60 18.52 -8.66
CA THR A 162 6.26 19.13 -9.96
C THR A 162 5.05 18.46 -10.60
N ILE A 163 4.98 17.13 -10.61
CA ILE A 163 3.90 16.37 -11.26
C ILE A 163 2.57 16.55 -10.52
N LEU A 164 2.59 16.56 -9.19
CA LEU A 164 1.40 16.60 -8.35
C LEU A 164 0.95 18.03 -8.04
N GLY A 165 1.78 19.04 -8.33
CA GLY A 165 1.51 20.44 -8.01
C GLY A 165 1.47 20.71 -6.50
N ARG A 166 2.29 19.99 -5.72
CA ARG A 166 2.35 20.08 -4.24
C ARG A 166 3.74 20.46 -3.76
N SER A 167 3.85 20.96 -2.53
CA SER A 167 5.16 21.25 -1.93
C SER A 167 5.98 19.95 -1.71
N GLU A 168 7.30 20.04 -1.77
CA GLU A 168 8.17 18.88 -1.52
C GLU A 168 7.94 18.32 -0.11
N GLU A 169 7.70 19.20 0.87
CA GLU A 169 7.39 18.84 2.25
C GLU A 169 6.11 18.00 2.37
N GLU A 170 5.05 18.36 1.64
CA GLU A 170 3.80 17.60 1.60
C GLU A 170 4.01 16.20 0.99
N VAL A 171 4.76 16.13 -0.10
CA VAL A 171 5.07 14.89 -0.80
C VAL A 171 5.94 13.98 0.07
N MET A 172 6.90 14.56 0.79
CA MET A 172 7.72 13.83 1.76
C MET A 172 6.88 13.24 2.89
N ALA A 173 6.00 14.04 3.50
CA ALA A 173 5.12 13.58 4.56
C ALA A 173 4.16 12.47 4.09
N ARG A 174 3.66 12.57 2.86
CA ARG A 174 2.73 11.59 2.29
C ARG A 174 3.37 10.23 2.02
N TYR A 175 4.61 10.19 1.56
CA TYR A 175 5.27 8.94 1.15
C TYR A 175 6.39 8.50 2.08
N SER A 176 6.54 9.12 3.24
CA SER A 176 7.45 8.63 4.28
C SER A 176 6.99 7.27 4.80
N PRO A 177 7.90 6.33 5.10
CA PRO A 177 7.55 5.07 5.74
C PRO A 177 6.81 5.29 7.05
N LEU A 178 5.72 4.55 7.27
CA LEU A 178 4.93 4.68 8.49
C LEU A 178 5.63 4.01 9.69
N PHE A 179 6.39 2.94 9.42
CA PHE A 179 7.15 2.24 10.44
C PHE A 179 8.62 2.63 10.35
N HIS A 180 9.07 3.38 11.35
CA HIS A 180 10.48 3.66 11.54
C HIS A 180 11.10 2.45 12.26
N LYS A 181 12.28 1.99 11.81
CA LYS A 181 13.08 0.98 12.53
C LYS A 181 13.53 1.47 13.88
#